data_AF-A0A943M260-F1
#
_entry.id   AF-A0A943M260-F1
#
_cell.length_a   1.000
_cell.length_b   1.000
_cell.length_c   1.000
_cell.angle_alpha   90.00
_cell.angle_beta   90.00
_cell.angle_gamma   90.00
#
_symmetry.space_group_name_H-M   'P 1'
#
loop_
_entity.id
_entity.type
_entity.pdbx_description
1 polymer ?
#
loop_
_entity_poly.entity_id
_entity_poly.type
_entity_poly.pdbx_seq_one_letter_code
_entity_poly.pdbx_strand_id
1 'polypeptide(L)'
;MGSEAQRQELHRTIWRIANDLRGSVDGWDFKQYVLGMLFYRFISERFVQHVNQLERETDPDFDYVQLPDDLAEYGRDSSVAELGFFIRPSELFENVRKNAAADPDLNERLEQVFRNIEGS
;
A
#
# COMPACT_ATOMS: atom_id res chain seq x y z
N MET A 1 -27.02 27.54 -0.77
CA MET A 1 -27.01 26.64 -1.95
C MET A 1 -25.58 26.16 -2.26
N GLY A 2 -24.83 25.63 -1.27
CA GLY A 2 -23.37 25.46 -1.41
C GLY A 2 -22.84 24.02 -1.27
N SER A 3 -23.27 23.26 -0.25
CA SER A 3 -22.63 21.99 0.09
C SER A 3 -23.07 20.80 -0.77
N GLU A 4 -24.34 20.75 -1.16
CA GLU A 4 -24.91 19.60 -1.84
C GLU A 4 -24.52 19.54 -3.32
N ALA A 5 -24.44 20.71 -3.97
CA ALA A 5 -23.94 20.85 -5.34
C ALA A 5 -22.45 20.48 -5.43
N GLN A 6 -21.62 20.97 -4.50
CA GLN A 6 -20.20 20.61 -4.42
C GLN A 6 -19.99 19.12 -4.15
N ARG A 7 -20.81 18.52 -3.26
CA ARG A 7 -20.75 17.08 -2.98
C ARG A 7 -21.12 16.26 -4.22
N GLN A 8 -22.17 16.64 -4.95
CA GLN A 8 -22.55 15.97 -6.20
C GLN A 8 -21.49 16.13 -7.30
N GLU A 9 -20.80 17.27 -7.36
CA GLU A 9 -19.72 17.52 -8.32
C GLU A 9 -18.46 16.72 -7.99
N LEU A 10 -18.11 16.61 -6.69
CA LEU A 10 -17.04 15.75 -6.21
C LEU A 10 -17.35 14.28 -6.50
N HIS A 11 -18.56 13.82 -6.20
CA HIS A 11 -19.01 12.46 -6.52
C HIS A 11 -18.94 12.19 -8.02
N ARG A 12 -19.41 13.11 -8.87
CA ARG A 12 -19.30 12.98 -10.33
C ARG A 12 -17.85 12.91 -10.80
N THR A 13 -16.97 13.70 -10.20
CA THR A 13 -15.55 13.71 -10.55
C THR A 13 -14.88 12.39 -10.19
N ILE A 14 -15.11 11.88 -8.98
CA ILE A 14 -14.62 10.56 -8.54
C ILE A 14 -15.17 9.46 -9.45
N TRP A 15 -16.47 9.52 -9.76
CA TRP A 15 -17.12 8.51 -10.59
C TRP A 15 -16.59 8.51 -12.04
N ARG A 16 -16.36 9.70 -12.61
CA ARG A 16 -15.74 9.85 -13.94
C ARG A 16 -14.31 9.30 -13.94
N ILE A 17 -13.50 9.66 -12.95
CA ILE A 17 -12.13 9.14 -12.81
C ILE A 17 -12.14 7.61 -12.71
N ALA A 18 -13.06 7.04 -11.93
CA ALA A 18 -13.21 5.59 -11.81
C ALA A 18 -13.61 4.93 -13.14
N ASN A 19 -14.50 5.56 -13.93
CA ASN A 19 -14.91 5.04 -15.24
C ASN A 19 -13.78 5.13 -16.28
N ASP A 20 -13.03 6.24 -16.29
CA ASP A 20 -11.90 6.45 -17.19
C ASP A 20 -10.75 5.47 -16.87
N LEU A 21 -10.53 5.17 -15.58
CA LEU A 21 -9.52 4.19 -15.12
C LEU A 21 -9.92 2.74 -15.41
N ARG A 22 -11.22 2.42 -15.47
CA ARG A 22 -11.69 1.04 -15.69
C ARG A 22 -11.50 0.56 -17.12
N GLY A 23 -11.53 1.45 -18.12
CA GLY A 23 -11.41 1.06 -19.53
C GLY A 23 -12.42 -0.03 -19.92
N SER A 24 -11.95 -1.12 -20.54
CA SER A 24 -12.76 -2.29 -20.96
C SER A 24 -12.91 -3.39 -19.90
N VAL A 25 -12.45 -3.16 -18.68
CA VAL A 25 -12.47 -4.16 -17.59
C VAL A 25 -13.88 -4.28 -17.01
N ASP A 26 -14.36 -5.50 -16.77
CA ASP A 26 -15.67 -5.72 -16.18
C ASP A 26 -15.77 -5.08 -14.79
N GLY A 27 -16.96 -4.61 -14.42
CA GLY A 27 -17.18 -3.90 -13.16
C GLY A 27 -16.88 -4.75 -11.92
N TRP A 28 -17.00 -6.07 -12.04
CA TRP A 28 -16.66 -7.00 -10.97
C TRP A 28 -15.14 -7.15 -10.80
N ASP A 29 -14.39 -7.30 -11.90
CA ASP A 29 -12.92 -7.36 -11.89
C ASP A 29 -12.31 -6.06 -11.38
N PHE A 30 -12.82 -4.91 -11.85
CA PHE A 30 -12.37 -3.60 -11.39
C PHE A 30 -12.52 -3.44 -9.87
N LYS A 31 -13.62 -3.95 -9.30
CA LYS A 31 -13.83 -3.93 -7.85
C LYS A 31 -12.77 -4.76 -7.12
N GLN A 32 -12.42 -5.95 -7.62
CA GLN A 32 -11.39 -6.78 -7.00
C GLN A 32 -10.01 -6.10 -7.05
N TYR A 33 -9.63 -5.53 -8.21
CA TYR A 33 -8.36 -4.80 -8.35
C TYR A 33 -8.27 -3.58 -7.43
N VAL A 34 -9.32 -2.76 -7.38
CA VAL A 34 -9.33 -1.56 -6.55
C VAL A 34 -9.31 -1.92 -5.07
N LEU A 35 -10.09 -2.92 -4.64
CA LEU A 35 -10.11 -3.33 -3.23
C LEU A 35 -8.78 -3.95 -2.79
N GLY A 36 -8.16 -4.80 -3.62
CA GLY A 36 -6.85 -5.37 -3.33
C GLY A 36 -5.77 -4.29 -3.17
N MET A 37 -5.75 -3.30 -4.08
CA MET A 37 -4.81 -2.18 -3.99
C MET A 37 -5.04 -1.27 -2.80
N LEU A 38 -6.31 -0.99 -2.45
CA LEU A 38 -6.64 -0.21 -1.25
C LEU A 38 -6.26 -0.96 0.03
N PHE A 39 -6.47 -2.28 0.05
CA PHE A 39 -6.06 -3.12 1.18
C PHE A 39 -4.55 -3.13 1.34
N TYR A 40 -3.80 -3.34 0.25
CA TYR A 40 -2.34 -3.29 0.24
C TYR A 40 -1.81 -1.95 0.76
N ARG A 41 -2.37 -0.84 0.27
CA ARG A 41 -2.05 0.49 0.78
C ARG A 41 -2.32 0.59 2.28
N PHE A 42 -3.49 0.15 2.73
CA PHE A 42 -3.89 0.22 4.13
C PHE A 42 -2.95 -0.56 5.05
N ILE A 43 -2.64 -1.82 4.72
CA ILE A 43 -1.74 -2.64 5.55
C ILE A 43 -0.31 -2.09 5.55
N SER A 44 0.17 -1.56 4.42
CA SER A 44 1.50 -0.96 4.31
C SER A 44 1.65 0.30 5.16
N GLU A 45 0.67 1.21 5.09
CA GLU A 45 0.66 2.43 5.92
C GLU A 45 0.57 2.08 7.42
N ARG A 46 -0.29 1.12 7.78
CA ARG A 46 -0.44 0.66 9.17
C ARG A 46 0.84 0.00 9.70
N PHE A 47 1.50 -0.81 8.88
CA PHE A 47 2.75 -1.48 9.25
C PHE A 47 3.84 -0.46 9.57
N VAL A 48 4.06 0.52 8.68
CA VAL A 48 5.04 1.60 8.89
C VAL A 48 4.71 2.39 10.15
N GLN A 49 3.44 2.75 10.37
CA GLN A 49 3.02 3.48 11.57
C GLN A 49 3.35 2.70 12.84
N HIS A 50 3.07 1.39 12.85
CA HIS A 50 3.33 0.52 13.99
C HIS A 50 4.83 0.41 14.29
N VAL A 51 5.64 0.05 13.31
CA VAL A 51 7.09 -0.12 13.50
C VAL A 51 7.75 1.20 13.87
N ASN A 52 7.42 2.31 13.18
CA ASN A 52 7.95 3.62 13.52
C ASN A 52 7.53 4.07 14.92
N GLN A 53 6.34 3.72 15.39
CA GLN A 53 5.92 4.06 16.75
C GLN A 53 6.80 3.38 17.79
N LEU A 54 7.13 2.10 17.61
CA LEU A 54 7.97 1.33 18.52
C LEU A 54 9.43 1.80 18.49
N GLU A 55 10.03 1.88 17.31
CA GLU A 55 11.46 2.21 17.16
C GLU A 55 11.77 3.65 17.58
N ARG A 56 10.83 4.59 17.38
CA ARG A 56 10.99 5.99 17.78
C ARG A 56 10.96 6.24 19.28
N GLU A 57 10.64 5.23 20.09
CA GLU A 57 10.86 5.30 21.53
C GLU A 57 12.36 5.35 21.88
N THR A 58 13.21 4.78 21.01
CA THR A 58 14.68 4.73 21.19
C THR A 58 15.41 5.64 20.21
N ASP A 59 14.97 5.71 18.95
CA ASP A 59 15.54 6.56 17.91
C ASP A 59 14.47 7.45 17.27
N PRO A 60 14.31 8.71 17.73
CA PRO A 60 13.26 9.61 17.25
C PRO A 60 13.26 9.89 15.75
N ASP A 61 14.41 9.75 15.08
CA ASP A 61 14.58 10.02 13.65
C ASP A 61 14.39 8.76 12.79
N PHE A 62 14.10 7.60 13.40
CA PHE A 62 13.90 6.34 12.69
C PHE A 62 12.75 6.43 11.68
N ASP A 63 12.98 5.91 10.47
CA ASP A 63 11.94 5.75 9.45
C ASP A 63 12.08 4.42 8.73
N TYR A 64 11.17 3.50 9.02
CA TYR A 64 11.10 2.17 8.43
C TYR A 64 11.04 2.22 6.89
N VAL A 65 10.44 3.27 6.32
CA VAL A 65 10.36 3.44 4.85
C VAL A 65 11.74 3.54 4.21
N GLN A 66 12.75 4.02 4.93
CA GLN A 66 14.12 4.20 4.45
C GLN A 66 15.06 3.05 4.83
N LEU A 67 14.56 2.08 5.60
CA LEU A 67 15.39 0.99 6.10
C LEU A 67 15.78 0.06 4.94
N PRO A 68 17.03 -0.42 4.87
CA PRO A 68 17.41 -1.52 3.99
C PRO A 68 16.64 -2.81 4.32
N ASP A 69 16.25 -3.56 3.29
CA ASP A 69 15.47 -4.81 3.46
C ASP A 69 16.18 -5.83 4.35
N ASP A 70 17.51 -5.96 4.23
CA ASP A 70 18.32 -6.88 5.03
C ASP A 70 18.30 -6.53 6.53
N LEU A 71 18.26 -5.24 6.86
CA LEU A 71 18.09 -4.79 8.25
C LEU A 71 16.64 -4.99 8.72
N ALA A 72 15.66 -4.84 7.83
CA ALA A 72 14.26 -5.04 8.19
C ALA A 72 13.95 -6.50 8.57
N GLU A 73 14.66 -7.48 8.01
CA GLU A 73 14.47 -8.91 8.31
C GLU A 73 14.66 -9.25 9.80
N TYR A 74 15.46 -8.48 10.54
CA TYR A 74 15.62 -8.68 11.99
C TYR A 74 14.30 -8.50 12.77
N GLY A 75 13.38 -7.69 12.25
CA GLY A 75 12.05 -7.44 12.83
C GLY A 75 10.94 -8.36 12.29
N ARG A 76 11.26 -9.36 11.45
CA ARG A 76 10.25 -10.22 10.82
C ARG A 76 9.44 -10.98 11.86
N ASP A 77 10.10 -11.78 12.71
CA ASP A 77 9.42 -12.70 13.63
C ASP A 77 8.53 -11.95 14.62
N SER A 78 8.98 -10.79 15.12
CA SER A 78 8.19 -9.93 16.01
C SER A 78 6.98 -9.34 15.30
N SER A 79 7.17 -8.83 14.08
CA SER A 79 6.08 -8.27 13.27
C SER A 79 5.03 -9.31 12.92
N VAL A 80 5.45 -10.53 12.53
CA VAL A 80 4.52 -11.64 12.25
C VAL A 80 3.77 -12.05 13.51
N ALA A 81 4.44 -12.13 14.66
CA ALA A 81 3.78 -12.49 15.92
C ALA A 81 2.73 -11.46 16.37
N GLU A 82 2.95 -10.17 16.12
CA GLU A 82 2.07 -9.10 16.59
C GLU A 82 1.00 -8.69 15.56
N LEU A 83 1.39 -8.55 14.29
CA LEU A 83 0.53 -8.05 13.21
C LEU A 83 -0.02 -9.16 12.31
N GLY A 84 0.59 -10.35 12.32
CA GLY A 84 0.21 -11.49 11.48
C GLY A 84 0.75 -11.42 10.04
N PHE A 85 1.61 -10.45 9.73
CA PHE A 85 2.24 -10.30 8.42
C PHE A 85 3.53 -9.46 8.53
N PHE A 86 4.38 -9.53 7.51
CA PHE A 86 5.58 -8.70 7.39
C PHE A 86 5.67 -8.12 5.98
N ILE A 87 6.13 -6.86 5.88
CA ILE A 87 6.31 -6.16 4.60
C ILE A 87 7.70 -5.53 4.62
N ARG A 88 8.55 -5.90 3.66
CA ARG A 88 9.87 -5.26 3.55
C ARG A 88 9.73 -3.79 3.14
N PRO A 89 10.69 -2.93 3.50
CA PRO A 89 10.73 -1.55 3.03
C PRO A 89 10.57 -1.41 1.51
N SER A 90 11.25 -2.23 0.70
CA SER A 90 11.11 -2.20 -0.77
C SER A 90 9.72 -2.60 -1.27
N GLU A 91 8.96 -3.34 -0.46
CA GLU A 91 7.63 -3.88 -0.73
C GLU A 91 6.52 -3.01 -0.12
N LEU A 92 6.85 -1.85 0.46
CA LEU A 92 5.86 -0.89 0.93
C LEU A 92 5.15 -0.22 -0.25
N PHE A 93 3.85 0.06 -0.09
CA PHE A 93 3.05 0.73 -1.11
C PHE A 93 3.68 2.03 -1.59
N GLU A 94 4.21 2.84 -0.67
CA GLU A 94 4.87 4.09 -1.01
C GLU A 94 6.12 3.87 -1.87
N ASN A 95 6.96 2.88 -1.52
CA ASN A 95 8.23 2.61 -2.21
C ASN A 95 8.00 1.94 -3.57
N VAL A 96 7.04 1.03 -3.67
CA VAL A 96 6.60 0.49 -4.97
C VAL A 96 6.04 1.62 -5.85
N ARG A 97 5.17 2.47 -5.31
CA ARG A 97 4.58 3.61 -6.05
C ARG A 97 5.63 4.60 -6.54
N LYS A 98 6.68 4.88 -5.76
CA LYS A 98 7.79 5.77 -6.16
C LYS A 98 8.48 5.26 -7.42
N ASN A 99 8.65 3.94 -7.55
CA ASN A 99 9.37 3.31 -8.64
C ASN A 99 8.48 2.87 -9.81
N ALA A 100 7.15 2.81 -9.61
CA ALA A 100 6.18 2.24 -10.53
C ALA A 100 6.26 2.77 -11.97
N ALA A 101 6.53 4.06 -12.18
CA ALA A 101 6.61 4.64 -13.52
C ALA A 101 7.84 4.21 -14.33
N ALA A 102 8.89 3.76 -13.64
CA ALA A 102 10.15 3.32 -14.24
C ALA A 102 10.31 1.79 -14.23
N ASP A 103 9.32 1.06 -13.71
CA ASP A 103 9.38 -0.38 -13.53
C ASP A 103 8.61 -1.10 -14.64
N PRO A 104 9.30 -1.67 -15.66
CA PRO A 104 8.64 -2.36 -16.76
C PRO A 104 7.92 -3.64 -16.29
N ASP A 105 8.34 -4.21 -15.16
CA ASP A 105 7.87 -5.49 -14.63
C ASP A 105 7.05 -5.29 -13.33
N LEU A 106 6.36 -4.15 -13.21
CA LEU A 106 5.59 -3.76 -12.02
C LEU A 106 4.55 -4.83 -11.61
N ASN A 107 3.92 -5.48 -12.60
CA ASN A 107 2.95 -6.54 -12.36
C ASN A 107 3.58 -7.76 -11.66
N GLU A 108 4.77 -8.18 -12.11
CA GLU A 108 5.51 -9.29 -11.48
C GLU A 108 5.97 -8.91 -10.08
N ARG A 109 6.38 -7.65 -9.89
CA ARG A 109 6.77 -7.14 -8.58
C ARG A 109 5.62 -7.14 -7.59
N LEU A 110 4.45 -6.64 -8.01
CA LEU A 110 3.24 -6.65 -7.18
C LEU A 110 2.80 -8.06 -6.83
N GLU A 111 2.88 -9.00 -7.78
CA GLU A 111 2.59 -10.41 -7.51
C GLU A 111 3.56 -10.97 -6.46
N GLN A 112 4.86 -10.67 -6.57
CA GLN A 112 5.85 -11.11 -5.58
C GLN A 112 5.61 -10.49 -4.19
N VAL A 113 5.25 -9.21 -4.13
CA VAL A 113 4.87 -8.53 -2.87
C VAL A 113 3.71 -9.26 -2.22
N PHE A 114 2.63 -9.55 -2.97
CA PHE A 114 1.48 -10.26 -2.40
C PHE A 114 1.84 -11.66 -1.92
N ARG A 115 2.65 -12.42 -2.68
CA ARG A 115 3.13 -13.73 -2.23
C ARG A 115 3.94 -13.64 -0.93
N ASN A 116 4.77 -12.61 -0.77
CA ASN A 116 5.61 -12.43 0.42
C ASN A 116 4.76 -12.07 1.65
N ILE A 117 3.71 -11.26 1.46
CA ILE A 117 2.75 -10.93 2.51
C ILE A 117 1.93 -12.17 2.91
N GLU A 118 1.47 -12.96 1.93
CA GLU A 118 0.67 -14.18 2.17
C GLU A 118 1.50 -15.31 2.81
N GLY A 119 2.79 -15.37 2.51
CA GLY A 119 3.73 -16.37 3.05
C GLY A 119 4.43 -15.96 4.34
N SER A 120 4.03 -14.83 4.94
CA SER A 120 4.55 -14.34 6.22
C SER A 120 4.12 -15.20 7.41
#